data_AF-A0A158KGU3-F1
#
_entry.id   AF-A0A158KGU3-F1
#
_cell.length_a   1.000
_cell.length_b   1.000
_cell.length_c   1.000
_cell.angle_alpha   90.00
_cell.angle_beta   90.00
_cell.angle_gamma   90.00
#
_symmetry.space_group_name_H-M   'P 1'
#
loop_
_entity.id
_entity.type
_entity.pdbx_description
1 polymer ?
#
loop_
_entity_poly.entity_id
_entity_poly.type
_entity_poly.pdbx_seq_one_letter_code
_entity_poly.pdbx_strand_id
1 'polypeptide(L)'
;MNFKKLQTSTAVYAAIQEFDRVGRTAFLEKYGFGTSREYMLRDRRTGKLYDSEAIVGAAYGYAFPGEGPLRAADFSGGEATVERVLLDLGFEVVRVGQDWTTDEVAETVESYFEMLRLESLGIAYNKSERNERLRIKLPARSNASIELGRPPRKPDTR
;
A
#
# COMPACT_ATOMS: atom_id res chain seq x y z
N MET A 1 11.71 20.31 12.06
CA MET A 1 12.74 19.25 12.02
C MET A 1 12.95 18.84 10.56
N ASN A 2 14.18 18.46 10.14
CA ASN A 2 14.49 18.16 8.73
C ASN A 2 14.77 16.66 8.56
N PHE A 3 13.76 15.88 8.17
CA PHE A 3 13.90 14.44 7.93
C PHE A 3 14.81 14.09 6.75
N LYS A 4 15.23 15.08 5.94
CA LYS A 4 16.28 14.90 4.91
C LYS A 4 17.66 14.53 5.48
N LYS A 5 17.86 14.62 6.81
CA LYS A 5 19.08 14.10 7.45
C LYS A 5 19.18 12.57 7.37
N LEU A 6 18.10 11.87 7.09
CA LEU A 6 18.13 10.43 6.92
C LEU A 6 18.88 10.09 5.62
N GLN A 7 20.11 9.59 5.76
CA GLN A 7 21.01 9.29 4.64
C GLN A 7 21.36 7.79 4.53
N THR A 8 20.84 6.96 5.44
CA THR A 8 21.24 5.56 5.56
C THR A 8 20.04 4.62 5.45
N SER A 9 20.10 3.68 4.51
CA SER A 9 19.06 2.65 4.31
C SER A 9 18.94 1.68 5.49
N THR A 10 20.00 1.46 6.28
CA THR A 10 20.01 0.59 7.47
C THR A 10 18.92 0.96 8.48
N ALA A 11 18.69 2.25 8.71
CA ALA A 11 17.67 2.70 9.65
C ALA A 11 16.25 2.43 9.14
N VAL A 12 16.03 2.55 7.82
CA VAL A 12 14.77 2.19 7.17
C VAL A 12 14.52 0.68 7.29
N TYR A 13 15.54 -0.15 7.06
CA TYR A 13 15.41 -1.59 7.27
C TYR A 13 15.14 -1.99 8.72
N ALA A 14 15.73 -1.29 9.70
CA ALA A 14 15.42 -1.52 11.11
C ALA A 14 13.95 -1.21 11.43
N ALA A 15 13.41 -0.12 10.88
CA ALA A 15 12.00 0.21 11.01
C ALA A 15 11.08 -0.83 10.33
N ILE A 16 11.44 -1.31 9.14
CA ILE A 16 10.72 -2.40 8.45
C ILE A 16 10.70 -3.68 9.31
N GLN A 17 11.84 -4.09 9.85
CA GLN A 17 11.93 -5.29 10.68
C GLN A 17 11.10 -5.17 11.95
N GLU A 18 11.08 -3.99 12.57
CA GLU A 18 10.20 -3.76 13.71
C GLU A 18 8.74 -3.83 13.30
N PHE A 19 8.34 -3.17 12.21
CA PHE A 19 6.98 -3.21 11.68
C PHE A 19 6.51 -4.65 11.45
N ASP A 20 7.38 -5.49 10.87
CA ASP A 20 7.09 -6.90 10.63
C ASP A 20 6.94 -7.70 11.94
N ARG A 21 7.77 -7.39 12.94
CA ARG A 21 7.75 -8.05 14.25
C ARG A 21 6.53 -7.70 15.09
N VAL A 22 6.16 -6.41 15.14
CA VAL A 22 5.09 -5.92 16.03
C VAL A 22 3.72 -5.84 15.34
N GLY A 23 3.71 -5.83 13.99
CA GLY A 23 2.52 -5.68 13.17
C GLY A 23 2.09 -4.22 12.98
N ARG A 24 1.36 -3.98 11.89
CA ARG A 24 0.96 -2.63 11.44
C ARG A 24 0.28 -1.81 12.52
N THR A 25 -0.77 -2.33 13.14
CA THR A 25 -1.57 -1.59 14.12
C THR A 25 -0.72 -1.13 15.31
N ALA A 26 0.04 -2.04 15.91
CA ALA A 26 0.88 -1.72 17.07
C ALA A 26 2.02 -0.77 16.70
N PHE A 27 2.59 -0.91 15.50
CA PHE A 27 3.62 0.00 15.01
C PHE A 27 3.09 1.43 14.85
N LEU A 28 1.94 1.57 14.19
CA LEU A 28 1.29 2.87 13.98
C LEU A 28 0.94 3.55 15.31
N GLU A 29 0.39 2.79 16.26
CA GLU A 29 0.07 3.28 17.60
C GLU A 29 1.35 3.72 18.35
N LYS A 30 2.40 2.90 18.34
CA LYS A 30 3.68 3.20 19.00
C LYS A 30 4.28 4.53 18.55
N TYR A 31 4.24 4.81 17.26
CA TYR A 31 4.85 6.00 16.68
C TYR A 31 3.88 7.17 16.46
N GLY A 32 2.58 6.97 16.74
CA GLY A 32 1.55 8.01 16.64
C GLY A 32 1.18 8.38 15.20
N PHE A 33 1.15 7.40 14.29
CA PHE A 33 0.79 7.59 12.90
C PHE A 33 -0.59 6.99 12.57
N GLY A 34 -1.27 7.60 11.60
CA GLY A 34 -2.41 6.98 10.92
C GLY A 34 -1.96 6.05 9.79
N THR A 35 -2.93 5.38 9.16
CA THR A 35 -2.65 4.62 7.93
C THR A 35 -2.34 5.57 6.77
N SER A 36 -1.30 5.26 6.00
CA SER A 36 -0.98 5.96 4.76
C SER A 36 -2.09 5.74 3.74
N ARG A 37 -2.41 6.80 3.00
CA ARG A 37 -3.54 6.80 2.05
C ARG A 37 -3.08 6.76 0.60
N GLU A 38 -1.95 7.36 0.30
CA GLU A 38 -1.47 7.52 -1.08
C GLU A 38 -0.11 6.88 -1.27
N TYR A 39 0.87 7.14 -0.40
CA TYR A 39 2.25 6.68 -0.61
C TYR A 39 2.62 5.53 0.33
N MET A 40 2.95 4.38 -0.26
CA MET A 40 3.41 3.20 0.48
C MET A 40 4.85 2.86 0.09
N LEU A 41 5.68 2.53 1.07
CA LEU A 41 6.99 1.95 0.84
C LEU A 41 6.81 0.49 0.42
N ARG A 42 7.44 0.08 -0.69
CA ARG A 42 7.44 -1.31 -1.16
C ARG A 42 8.81 -1.95 -0.93
N ASP A 43 8.81 -3.09 -0.24
CA ASP A 43 10.00 -3.95 -0.21
C ASP A 43 10.12 -4.69 -1.54
N ARG A 44 11.20 -4.44 -2.29
CA ARG A 44 11.46 -5.09 -3.59
C ARG A 44 11.66 -6.60 -3.49
N ARG A 45 12.07 -7.13 -2.33
CA ARG A 45 12.29 -8.57 -2.16
C ARG A 45 10.98 -9.32 -1.93
N THR A 46 10.12 -8.78 -1.08
CA THR A 46 8.89 -9.47 -0.65
C THR A 46 7.65 -8.96 -1.38
N GLY A 47 7.71 -7.77 -1.99
CA GLY A 47 6.58 -7.05 -2.56
C GLY A 47 5.66 -6.42 -1.50
N LYS A 48 5.98 -6.54 -0.20
CA LYS A 48 5.15 -6.06 0.90
C LYS A 48 5.12 -4.54 0.96
N LEU A 49 3.97 -4.00 1.37
CA LEU A 49 3.73 -2.56 1.48
C LEU A 49 3.72 -2.10 2.95
N TYR A 50 4.29 -0.93 3.18
CA TYR A 50 4.45 -0.31 4.49
C TYR A 50 4.03 1.16 4.47
N ASP A 51 3.47 1.65 5.57
CA ASP A 51 3.08 3.06 5.74
C ASP A 51 4.33 3.96 5.71
N SER A 52 4.50 4.72 4.61
CA SER A 52 5.79 5.37 4.29
C SER A 52 6.23 6.39 5.34
N GLU A 53 5.31 7.22 5.83
CA GLU A 53 5.62 8.24 6.86
C GLU A 53 5.99 7.59 8.19
N ALA A 54 5.27 6.54 8.60
CA ALA A 54 5.54 5.84 9.84
C ALA A 54 6.91 5.14 9.81
N ILE A 55 7.27 4.52 8.68
CA ILE A 55 8.59 3.93 8.50
C ILE A 55 9.69 5.01 8.58
N VAL A 56 9.53 6.15 7.90
CA VAL A 56 10.54 7.22 7.95
C VAL A 56 10.63 7.85 9.34
N GLY A 57 9.52 8.04 10.04
CA GLY A 57 9.51 8.57 11.41
C GLY A 57 10.24 7.66 12.39
N ALA A 58 9.99 6.35 12.31
CA ALA A 58 10.72 5.36 13.11
C ALA A 58 12.20 5.26 12.71
N ALA A 59 12.51 5.24 11.41
CA ALA A 59 13.87 5.19 10.88
C ALA A 59 14.70 6.40 11.35
N TYR A 60 14.10 7.59 11.43
CA TYR A 60 14.78 8.76 11.99
C TYR A 60 15.21 8.52 13.44
N GLY A 61 14.36 7.91 14.27
CA GLY A 61 14.71 7.56 15.65
C GLY A 61 15.82 6.51 15.75
N TYR A 62 15.87 5.57 14.82
CA TYR A 62 16.99 4.62 14.71
C TYR A 62 18.31 5.29 14.29
N ALA A 63 18.25 6.24 13.37
CA ALA A 63 19.42 6.98 12.91
C ALA A 63 19.93 8.01 13.93
N PHE A 64 19.02 8.59 14.72
CA PHE A 64 19.31 9.65 15.68
C PHE A 64 18.70 9.36 17.07
N PRO A 65 19.23 8.38 17.83
CA PRO A 65 18.64 7.96 19.10
C PRO A 65 18.50 9.09 20.14
N GLY A 66 19.37 10.11 20.08
CA GLY A 66 19.30 11.28 20.96
C GLY A 66 18.21 12.29 20.59
N GLU A 67 17.73 12.30 19.34
CA GLU A 67 16.60 13.13 18.90
C GLU A 67 15.26 12.39 19.00
N GLY A 68 15.30 11.05 18.91
CA GLY A 68 14.11 10.20 18.93
C GLY A 68 13.37 10.14 17.59
N PRO A 69 12.29 9.35 17.49
CA PRO A 69 11.52 9.22 16.26
C PRO A 69 10.71 10.49 15.96
N LEU A 70 10.48 10.74 14.67
CA LEU A 70 9.59 11.82 14.24
C LEU A 70 8.13 11.38 14.35
N ARG A 71 7.24 12.34 14.64
CA ARG A 71 5.79 12.14 14.71
C ARG A 71 5.12 12.67 13.45
N ALA A 72 3.88 12.27 13.20
CA ALA A 72 3.09 12.76 12.06
C ALA A 72 3.07 14.29 11.93
N ALA A 73 3.02 15.02 13.06
CA ALA A 73 3.05 16.48 13.07
C ALA A 73 4.35 17.11 12.55
N ASP A 74 5.45 16.35 12.53
CA ASP A 74 6.75 16.78 12.01
C ASP A 74 6.84 16.73 10.48
N PHE A 75 5.85 16.11 9.82
CA PHE A 75 5.77 15.94 8.36
C PHE A 75 4.89 17.01 7.70
N SER A 76 5.08 18.28 8.05
CA SER A 76 4.30 19.41 7.50
C SER A 76 4.41 19.62 5.97
N GLY A 77 5.28 18.86 5.29
CA GLY A 77 5.43 18.81 3.82
C GLY A 77 4.71 17.63 3.13
N GLY A 78 3.98 16.80 3.88
CA GLY A 78 3.16 15.69 3.39
C GLY A 78 3.92 14.49 2.79
N GLU A 79 3.17 13.44 2.44
CA GLU A 79 3.66 12.14 1.96
C GLU A 79 4.60 12.26 0.74
N ALA A 80 4.44 13.27 -0.13
CA ALA A 80 5.30 13.48 -1.30
C ALA A 80 6.76 13.83 -0.96
N THR A 81 7.01 14.45 0.20
CA THR A 81 8.39 14.72 0.62
C THR A 81 9.06 13.46 1.17
N VAL A 82 8.28 12.57 1.76
CA VAL A 82 8.72 11.25 2.25
C VAL A 82 9.08 10.34 1.07
N GLU A 83 8.29 10.37 -0.01
CA GLU A 83 8.59 9.67 -1.27
C GLU A 83 10.01 9.99 -1.76
N ARG A 84 10.37 11.28 -1.87
CA ARG A 84 11.69 11.66 -2.38
C ARG A 84 12.84 11.13 -1.50
N VAL A 85 12.71 11.19 -0.17
CA VAL A 85 13.74 10.67 0.74
C VAL A 85 13.93 9.17 0.56
N LEU A 86 12.83 8.40 0.44
CA LEU A 86 12.92 6.96 0.24
C LEU A 86 13.53 6.61 -1.13
N LEU A 87 13.14 7.35 -2.18
CA LEU A 87 13.73 7.20 -3.53
C LEU A 87 15.23 7.49 -3.54
N ASP A 88 15.67 8.57 -2.89
CA ASP A 88 17.09 8.94 -2.78
C ASP A 88 17.90 7.86 -2.02
N LEU A 89 17.26 7.14 -1.10
CA LEU A 89 17.84 6.00 -0.37
C LEU A 89 17.75 4.67 -1.13
N GLY A 90 17.22 4.68 -2.36
CA GLY A 90 17.13 3.51 -3.24
C GLY A 90 15.93 2.60 -2.99
N PHE A 91 14.94 3.04 -2.22
CA PHE A 91 13.70 2.31 -2.00
C PHE A 91 12.67 2.56 -3.09
N GLU A 92 11.72 1.65 -3.24
CA GLU A 92 10.56 1.82 -4.12
C GLU A 92 9.38 2.36 -3.31
N VAL A 93 8.76 3.42 -3.81
CA VAL A 93 7.52 3.97 -3.25
C VAL A 93 6.44 3.82 -4.31
N VAL A 94 5.28 3.30 -3.91
CA VAL A 94 4.13 3.11 -4.79
C VAL A 94 3.01 4.04 -4.38
N ARG A 95 2.34 4.64 -5.38
CA ARG A 95 1.12 5.42 -5.16
C ARG A 95 -0.09 4.52 -5.29
N VAL A 96 -0.69 4.20 -4.15
CA VAL A 96 -1.88 3.36 -4.04
C VAL A 96 -3.01 4.01 -4.84
N GLY A 97 -3.55 3.29 -5.82
CA GLY A 97 -4.70 3.72 -6.62
C GLY A 97 -4.41 4.56 -7.87
N GLN A 98 -3.18 5.05 -8.08
CA GLN A 98 -2.84 5.82 -9.29
C GLN A 98 -1.95 5.05 -10.28
N ASP A 99 -0.93 4.33 -9.78
CA ASP A 99 0.11 3.75 -10.64
C ASP A 99 -0.22 2.30 -11.04
N TRP A 100 -1.26 2.08 -11.85
CA TRP A 100 -1.62 0.73 -12.32
C TRP A 100 -0.58 0.15 -13.27
N THR A 101 -0.07 -1.04 -12.97
CA THR A 101 0.79 -1.76 -13.90
C THR A 101 -0.05 -2.50 -14.95
N THR A 102 0.57 -2.82 -16.09
CA THR A 102 -0.08 -3.63 -17.14
C THR A 102 -0.54 -4.98 -16.61
N ASP A 103 0.24 -5.62 -15.73
CA ASP A 103 -0.11 -6.90 -15.12
C ASP A 103 -1.32 -6.76 -14.19
N GLU A 104 -1.37 -5.70 -13.39
CA GLU A 104 -2.53 -5.44 -12.52
C GLU A 104 -3.80 -5.19 -13.34
N VAL A 105 -3.69 -4.44 -14.44
CA VAL A 105 -4.80 -4.24 -15.38
C VAL A 105 -5.22 -5.56 -16.00
N ALA A 106 -4.27 -6.37 -16.49
CA ALA A 106 -4.55 -7.66 -17.10
C ALA A 106 -5.31 -8.59 -16.14
N GLU A 107 -4.88 -8.67 -14.88
CA GLU A 107 -5.54 -9.47 -13.84
C GLU A 107 -7.00 -9.03 -13.60
N THR A 108 -7.25 -7.72 -13.54
CA THR A 108 -8.64 -7.22 -13.40
C THR A 108 -9.49 -7.51 -14.63
N VAL A 109 -8.92 -7.38 -15.84
CA VAL A 109 -9.62 -7.60 -17.11
C VAL A 109 -9.92 -9.08 -17.32
N GLU A 110 -8.96 -9.97 -17.08
CA GLU A 110 -9.14 -11.42 -17.17
C GLU A 110 -10.23 -11.88 -16.21
N SER A 111 -10.17 -11.43 -14.97
CA SER A 111 -11.17 -11.76 -13.97
C SER A 111 -12.57 -11.23 -14.30
N TYR A 112 -12.65 -10.08 -14.98
CA TYR A 112 -13.91 -9.55 -15.50
C TYR A 112 -14.47 -10.40 -16.66
N PHE A 113 -13.62 -10.83 -17.59
CA PHE A 113 -14.06 -11.72 -18.68
C PHE A 113 -14.50 -13.09 -18.17
N GLU A 114 -13.85 -13.64 -17.15
CA GLU A 114 -14.28 -14.89 -16.50
C GLU A 114 -15.69 -14.75 -15.92
N MET A 115 -15.96 -13.66 -15.21
CA MET A 115 -17.30 -13.35 -14.73
C MET A 115 -18.32 -13.27 -15.88
N LEU A 116 -18.03 -12.53 -16.95
CA LEU A 116 -18.93 -12.42 -18.11
C LEU A 116 -19.19 -13.78 -18.78
N ARG A 117 -18.16 -14.63 -18.84
CA ARG A 117 -18.27 -15.98 -19.38
C ARG A 117 -19.21 -16.85 -18.53
N LEU A 118 -19.04 -16.84 -17.21
CA LEU A 118 -19.93 -17.58 -16.29
C LEU A 118 -21.38 -17.10 -16.39
N GLU A 119 -21.58 -15.79 -16.48
CA GLU A 119 -22.92 -15.20 -16.67
C GLU A 119 -23.55 -15.65 -18.00
N SER A 120 -22.79 -15.67 -19.10
CA SER A 120 -23.28 -16.12 -20.41
C SER A 120 -23.71 -17.59 -20.42
N LEU A 121 -23.13 -18.40 -19.53
CA LEU A 121 -23.44 -19.82 -19.36
C LEU A 121 -24.54 -20.08 -18.31
N GLY A 122 -25.08 -19.02 -17.68
CA GLY A 122 -26.06 -19.16 -16.60
C GLY A 122 -25.48 -19.74 -15.30
N ILE A 123 -24.16 -19.73 -15.13
CA ILE A 123 -23.48 -20.26 -13.95
C ILE A 123 -23.38 -19.16 -12.88
N ALA A 124 -23.67 -19.51 -11.63
CA ALA A 124 -23.58 -18.59 -10.51
C ALA A 124 -22.12 -18.16 -10.26
N TYR A 125 -21.90 -16.87 -10.02
CA TYR A 125 -20.58 -16.29 -9.86
C TYR A 125 -20.37 -15.76 -8.43
N ASN A 126 -19.33 -16.26 -7.75
CA ASN A 126 -18.98 -15.87 -6.38
C ASN A 126 -18.06 -14.64 -6.36
N LYS A 127 -18.66 -13.48 -6.11
CA LYS A 127 -17.95 -12.19 -6.05
C LYS A 127 -16.93 -12.13 -4.92
N SER A 128 -17.27 -12.68 -3.76
CA SER A 128 -16.42 -12.61 -2.57
C SER A 128 -15.12 -13.38 -2.78
N GLU A 129 -15.23 -14.59 -3.33
CA GLU A 129 -14.06 -15.42 -3.66
C GLU A 129 -13.18 -14.74 -4.73
N ARG A 130 -13.77 -14.15 -5.77
CA ARG A 130 -13.01 -13.38 -6.76
C ARG A 130 -12.23 -12.24 -6.11
N ASN A 131 -12.91 -11.42 -5.32
CA ASN A 131 -12.29 -10.25 -4.69
C ASN A 131 -11.14 -10.67 -3.77
N GLU A 132 -11.28 -11.77 -3.05
CA GLU A 132 -10.20 -12.33 -2.24
C GLU A 132 -8.98 -12.74 -3.09
N ARG A 133 -9.20 -13.46 -4.19
CA ARG A 133 -8.13 -13.83 -5.13
C ARG A 133 -7.43 -12.60 -5.73
N LEU A 134 -8.21 -11.61 -6.18
CA LEU A 134 -7.66 -10.37 -6.74
C LEU A 134 -6.87 -9.57 -5.70
N ARG A 135 -7.27 -9.57 -4.42
CA ARG A 135 -6.51 -8.87 -3.37
C ARG A 135 -5.14 -9.49 -3.09
N ILE A 136 -4.98 -10.79 -3.31
CA ILE A 136 -3.67 -11.46 -3.21
C ILE A 136 -2.75 -10.97 -4.34
N LYS A 137 -3.31 -10.83 -5.54
CA LYS A 137 -2.54 -10.41 -6.73
C LYS A 137 -2.32 -8.90 -6.83
N LEU A 138 -3.22 -8.11 -6.24
CA LEU A 138 -3.25 -6.65 -6.32
C LEU A 138 -3.05 -6.00 -4.93
N PRO A 139 -1.91 -6.22 -4.25
CA PRO A 139 -1.70 -5.77 -2.87
C PRO A 139 -1.72 -4.25 -2.71
N ALA A 140 -1.44 -3.51 -3.80
CA ALA A 140 -1.48 -2.06 -3.85
C ALA A 140 -2.87 -1.48 -4.19
N ARG A 141 -3.92 -2.32 -4.29
CA ARG A 141 -5.27 -1.87 -4.68
C ARG A 141 -6.26 -2.03 -3.54
N SER A 142 -7.06 -0.99 -3.34
CA SER A 142 -8.17 -1.04 -2.39
C SER A 142 -9.29 -1.93 -2.91
N ASN A 143 -10.11 -2.50 -2.01
CA ASN A 143 -11.25 -3.31 -2.40
C ASN A 143 -12.22 -2.54 -3.32
N ALA A 144 -12.43 -1.25 -3.04
CA ALA A 144 -13.25 -0.38 -3.88
C ALA A 144 -12.71 -0.25 -5.32
N SER A 145 -11.38 -0.23 -5.49
CA SER A 145 -10.75 -0.16 -6.82
C SER A 145 -10.94 -1.46 -7.61
N ILE A 146 -10.90 -2.60 -6.92
CA ILE A 146 -11.09 -3.94 -7.50
C ILE A 146 -12.57 -4.17 -7.89
N GLU A 147 -13.52 -3.55 -7.18
CA GLU A 147 -14.95 -3.72 -7.40
C GLU A 147 -15.52 -2.89 -8.56
N LEU A 148 -14.81 -1.86 -9.06
CA LEU A 148 -15.35 -0.89 -10.02
C LEU A 148 -15.80 -1.50 -11.37
N GLY A 149 -15.33 -2.71 -11.71
CA GLY A 149 -15.78 -3.48 -12.87
C GLY A 149 -17.14 -4.18 -12.68
N ARG A 150 -18.16 -3.48 -12.17
CA ARG A 150 -19.50 -4.06 -11.98
C ARG A 150 -20.18 -4.26 -13.34
N PRO A 151 -20.75 -5.44 -13.66
CA PRO A 151 -21.67 -5.55 -14.78
C PRO A 151 -22.92 -4.69 -14.51
N PRO A 152 -23.55 -4.12 -15.56
CA PRO A 152 -24.80 -3.39 -15.40
C PRO A 152 -25.82 -4.29 -14.68
N ARG A 153 -26.59 -3.72 -13.75
CA ARG A 153 -27.73 -4.45 -13.17
C ARG A 153 -28.64 -4.84 -14.33
N LYS A 154 -28.96 -6.13 -14.48
CA LYS A 154 -30.01 -6.55 -15.42
C LYS A 154 -31.26 -5.72 -15.10
N PRO A 155 -31.94 -5.15 -16.11
CA PRO A 155 -33.18 -4.44 -15.87
C PRO A 155 -34.17 -5.41 -15.22
N ASP A 156 -34.86 -4.92 -14.20
CA ASP A 156 -35.91 -5.66 -13.49
C ASP A 156 -36.99 -5.99 -14.53
N THR A 157 -37.08 -7.25 -14.95
CA THR A 157 -38.13 -7.71 -15.85
C THR A 157 -39.44 -7.70 -15.06
N ARG A 158 -40.23 -6.64 -15.25
CA ARG A 158 -41.65 -6.59 -14.88
C ARG A 158 -42.47 -7.47 -15.80
#